data_AF-A0A9J7MWW9-F1
#
_entry.id   AF-A0A9J7MWW9-F1
#
_cell.length_a   1.000
_cell.length_b   1.000
_cell.length_c   1.000
_cell.angle_alpha   90.00
_cell.angle_beta   90.00
_cell.angle_gamma   90.00
#
_symmetry.space_group_name_H-M   'P 1'
#
loop_
_entity.id
_entity.type
_entity.pdbx_description
1 polymer ?
#
loop_
_entity_poly.entity_id
_entity_poly.type
_entity_poly.pdbx_seq_one_letter_code
_entity_poly.pdbx_strand_id
1 'polypeptide(L)'
;MKTALLFLACISVAAAQFWHPLAPCETDQQCPPTGYCCHYSTVLLFKLCELKPNQGWPCDPTVVSSCECNDGLLCQPDGTTGQYTCQPEVE
;
A
#
# COMPACT_ATOMS: atom_id res chain seq x y z
N MET A 1 18.08 53.28 -11.98
CA MET A 1 18.45 52.42 -10.83
C MET A 1 17.20 52.16 -9.99
N LYS A 2 16.66 50.93 -10.03
CA LYS A 2 16.13 50.14 -8.91
C LYS A 2 15.20 49.06 -9.45
N THR A 3 15.82 47.93 -9.72
CA THR A 3 15.24 46.60 -9.72
C THR A 3 14.38 46.39 -8.47
N ALA A 4 13.16 45.90 -8.67
CA ALA A 4 12.40 45.20 -7.63
C ALA A 4 11.49 44.18 -8.31
N LEU A 5 12.14 43.18 -8.93
CA LEU A 5 11.52 41.92 -9.29
C LEU A 5 11.18 41.18 -7.98
N LEU A 6 10.00 41.41 -7.43
CA LEU A 6 9.42 40.55 -6.40
C LEU A 6 8.86 39.31 -7.09
N PHE A 7 9.77 38.39 -7.45
CA PHE A 7 9.41 37.01 -7.66
C PHE A 7 8.96 36.46 -6.31
N LEU A 8 7.65 36.46 -6.09
CA LEU A 8 6.99 35.57 -5.14
C LEU A 8 7.34 34.13 -5.55
N ALA A 9 8.50 33.67 -5.07
CA ALA A 9 8.82 32.27 -5.01
C ALA A 9 7.79 31.65 -4.05
N CYS A 10 6.66 31.21 -4.61
CA CYS A 10 5.82 30.20 -3.99
C CYS A 10 6.70 28.96 -3.87
N ILE A 11 7.47 28.88 -2.79
CA ILE A 11 8.13 27.66 -2.36
C ILE A 11 6.99 26.74 -1.95
N SER A 12 6.45 25.99 -2.91
CA SER A 12 5.72 24.78 -2.61
C SER A 12 6.72 23.87 -1.93
N VAL A 13 6.66 23.83 -0.60
CA VAL A 13 7.26 22.74 0.16
C VAL A 13 6.45 21.52 -0.25
N ALA A 14 6.84 20.87 -1.35
CA ALA A 14 6.50 19.50 -1.59
C ALA A 14 7.22 18.75 -0.47
N ALA A 15 6.56 18.66 0.69
CA ALA A 15 6.91 17.67 1.66
C ALA A 15 6.81 16.35 0.91
N ALA A 16 7.96 15.83 0.47
CA ALA A 16 8.08 14.41 0.19
C ALA A 16 7.75 13.78 1.54
N GLN A 17 6.48 13.43 1.70
CA GLN A 17 5.94 12.89 2.93
C GLN A 17 6.65 11.56 3.09
N PHE A 18 7.68 11.54 3.94
CA PHE A 18 8.43 10.34 4.26
C PHE A 18 7.42 9.44 4.97
N TRP A 19 6.74 8.61 4.20
CA TRP A 19 5.64 7.79 4.68
C TRP A 19 6.23 6.76 5.64
N HIS A 20 5.69 6.67 6.85
CA HIS A 20 6.21 5.76 7.85
C HIS A 20 5.61 4.38 7.56
N PRO A 21 6.42 3.37 7.20
CA PRO A 21 5.91 2.01 7.11
C PRO A 21 5.30 1.65 8.47
N LEU A 22 4.11 1.04 8.47
CA LEU A 22 3.35 0.65 9.67
C LEU A 22 2.64 1.80 10.42
N ALA A 23 2.28 2.89 9.74
CA ALA A 23 1.41 3.91 10.34
C ALA A 23 0.05 3.30 10.78
N PRO A 24 -0.46 3.62 11.99
CA PRO A 24 -1.78 3.18 12.43
C PRO A 24 -2.89 3.69 11.51
N CYS A 25 -3.96 2.90 11.36
CA CYS A 25 -5.11 3.25 10.52
C CYS A 25 -6.41 2.65 11.08
N GLU A 26 -7.54 3.17 10.63
CA GLU A 26 -8.87 2.62 10.83
C GLU A 26 -9.56 2.28 9.51
N THR A 27 -9.23 3.01 8.44
CA THR A 27 -9.73 2.82 7.07
C THR A 27 -8.61 2.95 6.03
N ASP A 28 -8.81 2.36 4.85
CA ASP A 28 -7.83 2.37 3.75
C ASP A 28 -7.47 3.79 3.27
N GLN A 29 -8.40 4.74 3.40
CA GLN A 29 -8.19 6.14 2.99
C GLN A 29 -7.09 6.86 3.77
N GLN A 30 -6.70 6.32 4.92
CA GLN A 30 -5.61 6.86 5.75
C GLN A 30 -4.24 6.33 5.31
N CYS A 31 -4.21 5.30 4.48
CA CYS A 31 -2.99 4.71 3.92
C CYS A 31 -2.59 5.39 2.61
N PRO A 32 -1.36 5.17 2.08
CA PRO A 32 -0.99 5.65 0.76
C PRO A 32 -1.99 5.08 -0.26
N PRO A 33 -2.40 5.87 -1.24
CA PRO A 33 -3.48 5.51 -2.15
C PRO A 33 -3.12 4.32 -3.06
N THR A 34 -1.84 3.98 -3.20
CA THR A 34 -1.39 2.92 -4.09
C THR A 34 -0.58 1.88 -3.32
N GLY A 35 -1.01 0.62 -3.41
CA GLY A 35 -0.25 -0.53 -2.89
C GLY A 35 -0.32 -0.75 -1.38
N TYR A 36 -1.24 -0.10 -0.66
CA TYR A 36 -1.46 -0.34 0.77
C TYR A 36 -2.93 -0.58 1.09
N CYS A 37 -3.19 -1.26 2.19
CA CYS A 37 -4.52 -1.39 2.80
C CYS A 37 -4.41 -1.23 4.32
N CYS A 38 -5.54 -0.94 4.98
CA CYS A 38 -5.62 -0.91 6.43
C CYS A 38 -5.96 -2.31 6.96
N HIS A 39 -4.98 -2.97 7.57
CA HIS A 39 -5.11 -4.36 8.02
C HIS A 39 -4.81 -4.50 9.52
N TYR A 40 -5.49 -5.45 10.17
CA TYR A 40 -5.23 -5.77 11.57
C TYR A 40 -4.07 -6.75 11.70
N SER A 41 -2.92 -6.26 12.15
CA SER A 41 -1.76 -7.12 12.38
C SER A 41 -1.97 -7.98 13.62
N THR A 42 -1.97 -9.30 13.44
CA THR A 42 -2.01 -10.26 14.56
C THR A 42 -0.68 -10.34 15.33
N VAL A 43 0.40 -9.81 14.77
CA VAL A 43 1.72 -9.74 15.41
C VAL A 43 1.81 -8.51 16.34
N LEU A 44 1.33 -7.36 15.87
CA LEU A 44 1.41 -6.11 16.62
C LEU A 44 0.12 -5.77 17.39
N LEU A 45 -0.98 -6.48 17.12
CA LEU A 45 -2.29 -6.38 17.78
C LEU A 45 -3.01 -5.02 17.60
N PHE A 46 -2.74 -4.30 16.50
CA PHE A 46 -3.48 -3.11 16.09
C PHE A 46 -3.58 -3.00 14.57
N LYS A 47 -4.47 -2.12 14.08
CA LYS A 47 -4.64 -1.84 12.64
C LYS A 47 -3.57 -0.89 12.12
N LEU A 48 -2.93 -1.26 11.03
CA LEU A 48 -1.88 -0.46 10.40
C LEU A 48 -1.93 -0.57 8.89
N CYS A 49 -1.35 0.43 8.23
CA CYS A 49 -1.21 0.42 6.79
C CYS A 49 -0.15 -0.59 6.38
N GLU A 50 -0.61 -1.69 5.81
CA GLU A 50 0.20 -2.80 5.34
C GLU A 50 0.26 -2.79 3.81
N LEU A 51 1.37 -3.28 3.25
CA LEU A 51 1.55 -3.34 1.81
C LEU A 51 0.64 -4.43 1.22
N LYS A 52 -0.06 -4.11 0.14
CA LYS A 52 -0.78 -5.13 -0.65
C LYS A 52 0.24 -6.10 -1.27
N PRO A 53 0.08 -7.42 -1.11
CA PRO A 53 0.99 -8.39 -1.71
C PRO A 53 1.03 -8.25 -3.24
N ASN A 54 2.26 -8.24 -3.77
CA ASN A 54 2.51 -8.13 -5.21
C ASN A 54 2.53 -9.52 -5.87
N GLN A 55 2.69 -9.55 -7.19
CA GLN A 55 2.72 -10.80 -7.94
C GLN A 55 3.74 -11.80 -7.38
N GLY A 56 3.31 -13.05 -7.21
CA GLY A 56 4.09 -14.16 -6.66
C GLY A 56 4.26 -14.13 -5.14
N TRP A 57 3.77 -13.10 -4.45
CA TRP A 57 3.82 -13.04 -2.99
C TRP A 57 2.70 -13.89 -2.38
N PRO A 58 2.92 -14.45 -1.19
CA PRO A 58 1.88 -15.19 -0.48
C PRO A 58 0.69 -14.27 -0.19
N CYS A 59 -0.50 -14.85 -0.29
CA CYS A 59 -1.75 -14.18 0.03
C CYS A 59 -2.70 -15.12 0.74
N ASP A 60 -3.64 -14.54 1.49
CA ASP A 60 -4.72 -15.28 2.12
C ASP A 60 -6.01 -15.11 1.31
N PRO A 61 -6.60 -16.19 0.74
CA PRO A 61 -7.83 -16.10 -0.04
C PRO A 61 -9.04 -15.65 0.79
N THR A 62 -8.96 -15.67 2.13
CA THR A 62 -9.99 -15.16 3.04
C THR A 62 -9.77 -13.71 3.47
N VAL A 63 -8.61 -13.12 3.14
CA VAL A 63 -8.22 -11.74 3.50
C VAL A 63 -8.20 -11.50 5.01
N VAL A 64 -8.14 -12.57 5.82
CA VAL A 64 -8.13 -12.46 7.28
C VAL A 64 -6.73 -12.13 7.77
N SER A 65 -5.73 -12.81 7.21
CA SER A 65 -4.34 -12.71 7.67
C SER A 65 -3.47 -11.74 6.88
N SER A 66 -3.95 -11.23 5.72
CA SER A 66 -3.22 -10.27 4.89
C SER A 66 -4.15 -9.27 4.22
N CYS A 67 -3.58 -8.16 3.74
CA CYS A 67 -4.23 -7.33 2.71
C CYS A 67 -4.61 -8.17 1.47
N GLU A 68 -5.60 -7.67 0.73
CA GLU A 68 -5.89 -8.12 -0.63
C GLU A 68 -4.69 -7.92 -1.56
N CYS A 69 -4.60 -8.73 -2.61
CA CYS A 69 -3.57 -8.57 -3.63
C CYS A 69 -3.60 -7.17 -4.26
N ASN A 70 -2.43 -6.72 -4.71
CA ASN A 70 -2.31 -5.43 -5.38
C ASN A 70 -3.15 -5.39 -6.68
N ASP A 71 -3.50 -4.18 -7.13
CA ASP A 71 -4.51 -3.98 -8.18
C ASP A 71 -4.23 -4.82 -9.44
N GLY A 72 -5.26 -5.53 -9.92
CA GLY A 72 -5.17 -6.41 -11.10
C GLY A 72 -4.63 -7.82 -10.82
N LEU A 73 -4.39 -8.17 -9.56
CA LEU A 73 -4.00 -9.51 -9.14
C LEU A 73 -5.10 -10.17 -8.29
N LEU A 74 -5.22 -11.47 -8.41
CA LEU A 74 -6.10 -12.32 -7.62
C LEU A 74 -5.28 -13.27 -6.77
N CYS A 75 -5.78 -13.58 -5.58
CA CYS A 75 -5.17 -14.59 -4.72
C CYS A 75 -5.55 -15.99 -5.22
N GLN A 76 -4.61 -16.68 -5.86
CA GLN A 76 -4.85 -17.95 -6.55
C GLN A 76 -3.85 -19.03 -6.10
N PRO A 77 -4.24 -20.31 -6.14
CA PRO A 77 -3.33 -21.40 -5.83
C PRO A 77 -2.23 -21.51 -6.90
N ASP A 78 -0.97 -21.49 -6.45
CA ASP A 78 0.20 -21.77 -7.26
C ASP A 78 0.21 -23.25 -7.66
N GLY A 79 0.24 -23.52 -8.96
CA GLY A 79 0.15 -24.89 -9.49
C GLY A 79 1.36 -25.78 -9.19
N THR A 80 2.47 -25.22 -8.71
CA THR A 80 3.70 -25.98 -8.39
C THR A 80 3.74 -26.36 -6.92
N THR A 81 3.38 -25.43 -6.04
CA THR A 81 3.53 -25.55 -4.59
C THR A 81 2.21 -25.82 -3.87
N GLY A 82 1.08 -25.53 -4.51
CA GLY A 82 -0.26 -25.55 -3.91
C GLY A 82 -0.52 -24.40 -2.93
N GLN A 83 0.43 -23.47 -2.74
CA GLN A 83 0.25 -22.30 -1.89
C GLN A 83 -0.50 -21.18 -2.60
N TYR A 84 -1.24 -20.36 -1.86
CA TYR A 84 -1.93 -19.21 -2.44
C TYR A 84 -0.96 -18.05 -2.63
N THR A 85 -0.90 -17.54 -3.85
CA THR A 85 -0.06 -16.39 -4.23
C THR A 85 -0.85 -15.41 -5.08
N CYS A 86 -0.45 -14.15 -5.08
CA CYS A 86 -1.06 -13.15 -5.96
C CYS A 86 -0.62 -13.39 -7.41
N GLN A 87 -1.58 -13.62 -8.30
CA GLN A 87 -1.35 -13.90 -9.72
C GLN A 87 -2.28 -13.05 -10.58
N PRO A 88 -1.92 -12.75 -11.85
CA PRO A 88 -2.85 -12.14 -12.78
C PRO A 88 -4.10 -12.99 -12.93
N GLU A 89 -5.26 -12.36 -13.12
CA GLU A 89 -6.47 -13.08 -13.52
C GLU A 89 -6.20 -13.77 -14.87
N VAL A 90 -6.13 -15.11 -14.86
CA VAL A 90 -5.99 -15.91 -16.07
C VAL A 90 -7.39 -16.17 -16.62
N GLU A 91 -7.68 -15.59 -17.78
CA GLU A 91 -8.91 -15.81 -18.54
C GLU A 91 -8.98 -17.22 -19.15
#